data_AF-A0A416R4D4-F1
#
_entry.id   AF-A0A416R4D4-F1
#
_cell.length_a   1.000
_cell.length_b   1.000
_cell.length_c   1.000
_cell.angle_alpha   90.00
_cell.angle_beta   90.00
_cell.angle_gamma   90.00
#
_symmetry.space_group_name_H-M   'P 1'
#
loop_
_entity.id
_entity.type
_entity.pdbx_description
1 polymer ?
#
loop_
_entity_poly.entity_id
_entity_poly.type
_entity_poly.pdbx_seq_one_letter_code
_entity_poly.pdbx_strand_id
1 'polypeptide(L)' 'MTKRERDNWIVNIENTAAVIESQLGAAVVEAVFRRYGAHGTGDLRSSDLPDIFSELYAIEADLN' A
#
# COMPACT_ATOMS: atom_id res chain seq x y z
N MET A 1 8.18 15.36 3.29
CA MET A 1 8.15 14.68 1.99
C MET A 1 7.73 15.67 0.91
N THR A 2 8.44 15.71 -0.20
CA THR A 2 8.09 16.49 -1.40
C THR A 2 6.97 15.81 -2.19
N LYS A 3 6.33 16.56 -3.11
CA LYS A 3 5.29 15.99 -3.98
C LYS A 3 5.81 14.80 -4.80
N ARG A 4 7.00 14.92 -5.39
CA ARG A 4 7.60 13.85 -6.21
C ARG A 4 7.89 12.59 -5.40
N GLU A 5 8.43 12.73 -4.19
CA GLU A 5 8.64 11.60 -3.29
C GLU A 5 7.32 10.93 -2.92
N ARG A 6 6.27 11.73 -2.65
CA ARG A 6 4.92 11.20 -2.37
C ARG A 6 4.38 10.40 -3.56
N ASP A 7 4.48 10.95 -4.76
CA ASP A 7 3.97 10.30 -5.97
C ASP A 7 4.70 8.97 -6.23
N ASN A 8 6.02 8.91 -6.00
CA ASN A 8 6.79 7.66 -6.07
C ASN A 8 6.29 6.61 -5.08
N TRP A 9 5.99 7.01 -3.84
CA TRP A 9 5.45 6.10 -2.84
C TRP A 9 4.07 5.55 -3.23
N ILE A 10 3.19 6.41 -3.75
CA ILE A 10 1.86 5.98 -4.21
C ILE A 10 1.99 4.94 -5.33
N VAL A 11 2.85 5.19 -6.33
CA VAL A 11 3.09 4.23 -7.41
C VAL A 11 3.60 2.88 -6.88
N ASN A 12 4.53 2.89 -5.92
CA ASN A 12 5.04 1.66 -5.33
C ASN A 12 3.95 0.90 -4.56
N ILE A 13 3.11 1.60 -3.80
CA ILE A 13 1.98 1.02 -3.07
C ILE A 13 0.96 0.42 -4.05
N GLU A 14 0.62 1.14 -5.13
CA GLU A 14 -0.34 0.67 -6.14
C GLU A 14 0.15 -0.59 -6.87
N ASN A 15 1.45 -0.65 -7.20
CA ASN A 15 2.04 -1.82 -7.84
C ASN A 15 1.99 -3.06 -6.93
N THR A 16 2.46 -2.94 -5.69
CA THR A 16 2.44 -4.05 -4.72
C THR A 16 1.00 -4.45 -4.38
N ALA A 17 0.10 -3.48 -4.20
CA ALA A 17 -1.32 -3.75 -3.98
C ALA A 17 -1.91 -4.57 -5.12
N ALA A 18 -1.68 -4.19 -6.39
CA ALA A 18 -2.20 -4.92 -7.54
C ALA A 18 -1.74 -6.39 -7.59
N VAL A 19 -0.50 -6.68 -7.20
CA VAL A 19 0.00 -8.06 -7.08
C VAL A 19 -0.78 -8.82 -6.01
N ILE A 20 -0.91 -8.26 -4.80
CA ILE A 20 -1.65 -8.87 -3.69
C ILE A 20 -3.12 -9.08 -4.05
N GLU A 21 -3.78 -8.09 -4.66
CA GLU A 21 -5.18 -8.18 -5.08
C GLU A 21 -5.39 -9.32 -6.08
N SER A 22 -4.45 -9.53 -7.00
CA SER A 22 -4.53 -10.60 -8.00
C SER A 22 -4.42 -12.00 -7.40
N GLN A 23 -3.74 -12.15 -6.25
CA GLN A 23 -3.46 -13.45 -5.63
C GLN A 23 -4.35 -13.76 -4.42
N LEU A 24 -4.61 -12.76 -3.58
CA LEU A 24 -5.32 -12.90 -2.30
C LEU A 24 -6.67 -12.15 -2.28
N GLY A 25 -6.92 -11.28 -3.27
CA GLY A 25 -8.12 -10.45 -3.34
C GLY A 25 -7.98 -9.11 -2.59
N ALA A 26 -8.83 -8.15 -2.98
CA ALA A 26 -8.83 -6.76 -2.48
C ALA A 26 -9.01 -6.62 -0.97
N ALA A 27 -9.70 -7.58 -0.32
CA ALA A 27 -9.95 -7.52 1.11
C ALA A 27 -8.66 -7.45 1.96
N VAL A 28 -7.55 -8.03 1.47
CA VAL A 28 -6.25 -7.98 2.17
C VAL A 28 -5.65 -6.58 2.12
N VAL A 29 -5.61 -5.96 0.94
CA VAL A 29 -5.12 -4.58 0.76
C VAL A 29 -5.98 -3.59 1.53
N GLU A 30 -7.30 -3.70 1.43
CA GLU A 30 -8.23 -2.88 2.21
C GLU A 30 -8.02 -3.01 3.72
N ALA A 31 -7.73 -4.21 4.22
CA ALA A 31 -7.46 -4.42 5.64
C ALA A 31 -6.18 -3.71 6.09
N VAL A 32 -5.14 -3.67 5.25
CA VAL A 32 -3.93 -2.87 5.51
C VAL A 32 -4.30 -1.39 5.56
N PHE A 33 -4.94 -0.83 4.52
CA PHE A 33 -5.31 0.59 4.49
C PHE A 33 -6.17 1.00 5.69
N ARG A 34 -7.13 0.17 6.09
CA ARG A 34 -7.97 0.42 7.28
C ARG A 34 -7.17 0.51 8.58
N ARG A 35 -6.05 -0.21 8.75
CA ARG A 35 -5.17 -0.08 9.93
C ARG A 35 -4.56 1.32 10.07
N TYR A 36 -4.37 2.01 8.94
CA TYR A 36 -3.87 3.38 8.88
C TYR A 36 -4.99 4.43 8.77
N GLY A 37 -6.26 3.99 8.90
CA GLY A 37 -7.42 4.88 8.84
C GLY A 37 -7.78 5.35 7.43
N ALA A 38 -7.36 4.62 6.40
CA ALA A 38 -7.59 4.96 5.00
C ALA A 38 -8.54 3.97 4.30
N HIS A 39 -9.16 4.43 3.21
CA HIS A 39 -10.09 3.67 2.37
C HIS A 39 -9.50 3.35 0.99
N GLY A 40 -8.36 3.95 0.65
CA GLY A 40 -7.64 3.68 -0.59
C GLY A 40 -6.35 4.51 -0.68
N THR A 41 -5.72 4.52 -1.85
CA THR A 41 -4.48 5.27 -2.06
C THR A 41 -4.67 6.80 -2.02
N GLY A 42 -5.90 7.26 -2.31
CA GLY A 42 -6.27 8.68 -2.35
C GLY A 42 -6.26 9.38 -0.99
N ASP A 43 -6.54 8.67 0.11
CA ASP A 43 -6.62 9.24 1.47
C ASP A 43 -5.44 8.83 2.37
N LEU A 44 -4.39 8.20 1.82
CA LEU A 44 -3.19 7.87 2.58
C LEU A 44 -2.46 9.12 3.09
N ARG A 45 -2.18 9.12 4.39
CA ARG A 45 -1.34 10.14 5.04
C ARG A 45 0.10 9.98 4.57
N SER A 46 0.72 11.12 4.24
CA SER A 46 2.11 11.14 3.77
C SER A 46 3.11 10.60 4.81
N SER A 47 2.81 10.72 6.10
CA SER A 47 3.65 10.17 7.17
C SER A 47 3.70 8.64 7.17
N ASP A 48 2.67 7.98 6.63
CA ASP A 48 2.45 6.55 6.81
C ASP A 48 2.84 5.74 5.56
N LEU A 49 3.10 6.40 4.43
CA LEU A 49 3.40 5.72 3.16
C LEU A 49 4.57 4.71 3.27
N PRO A 50 5.69 5.01 3.97
CA PRO A 50 6.77 4.03 4.13
C PRO A 50 6.33 2.78 4.90
N ASP A 51 5.52 2.94 5.94
CA ASP A 51 5.05 1.83 6.78
C ASP A 51 4.01 0.99 6.04
N ILE A 52 3.04 1.64 5.38
CA ILE A 52 2.05 0.98 4.52
C ILE A 52 2.73 0.17 3.41
N PHE A 53 3.71 0.77 2.73
CA PHE A 53 4.45 0.07 1.69
C PHE A 53 5.20 -1.14 2.26
N SER A 54 5.88 -0.97 3.40
CA SER A 54 6.66 -2.05 4.02
C SER A 54 5.77 -3.23 4.42
N GLU A 55 4.57 -2.96 4.93
CA GLU A 55 3.60 -3.98 5.31
C GLU A 55 3.01 -4.71 4.10
N LEU A 56 2.63 -3.98 3.05
CA LEU A 56 2.18 -4.59 1.79
C LEU A 56 3.30 -5.41 1.15
N TYR A 57 4.53 -4.89 1.12
CA TYR A 57 5.67 -5.58 0.54
C TYR A 57 6.02 -6.87 1.28
N ALA A 58 5.89 -6.90 2.60
CA ALA A 58 6.04 -8.14 3.37
C ALA A 58 5.00 -9.20 2.98
N ILE A 59 3.73 -8.79 2.79
CA ILE A 59 2.67 -9.68 2.31
C ILE A 59 3.00 -10.18 0.90
N GLU A 60 3.41 -9.29 -0.01
CA GLU A 60 3.80 -9.66 -1.38
C GLU A 60 5.00 -10.63 -1.38
N ALA A 61 5.99 -10.40 -0.53
CA ALA A 61 7.17 -11.26 -0.43
C ALA A 61 6.84 -12.69 0.03
N ASP A 62 5.84 -12.84 0.93
CA ASP A 62 5.36 -14.14 1.40
C ASP A 62 4.53 -14.92 0.35
N LEU A 63 4.22 -14.32 -0.82
CA LEU A 63 3.55 -14.99 -1.93
C LEU A 63 4.50 -15.84 -2.81
N ASN A 64 5.82 -15.76 -2.60
CA ASN A 64 6.86 -16.49 -3.32
C ASN A 64 7.62 -17.47 -2.42
#